data_AF-A0A2G9V0K6-F1
#
_entry.id   AF-A0A2G9V0K6-F1
#
_cell.length_a   1.000
_cell.length_b   1.000
_cell.length_c   1.000
_cell.angle_alpha   90.00
_cell.angle_beta   90.00
_cell.angle_gamma   90.00
#
_symmetry.space_group_name_H-M   'P 1'
#
loop_
_entity.id
_entity.type
_entity.pdbx_description
1 polymer ?
#
loop_
_entity_poly.entity_id
_entity_poly.type
_entity_poly.pdbx_seq_one_letter_code
_entity_poly.pdbx_strand_id
1 'polypeptide(L)'
;MVAGSFEREKPKMVHKRQEGGWGEKETVGVENKTLLPSGTGLVNQTGTGLTNYTRFKDADGEERGFAGCLDYIWTDSTVKLHRMAPRPSLELLTKYGAIPSKIAPSDHVPLICELDFEKESH
;
A
#
# COMPACT_ATOMS: atom_id res chain seq x y z
N MET A 1 -7.79 39.37 45.59
CA MET A 1 -9.00 38.90 44.87
C MET A 1 -8.55 37.90 43.82
N VAL A 2 -9.15 36.71 43.83
CA VAL A 2 -8.69 35.50 43.13
C VAL A 2 -8.99 35.61 41.64
N ALA A 3 -7.97 35.44 40.78
CA ALA A 3 -8.17 35.19 39.36
C ALA A 3 -8.44 33.69 39.17
N GLY A 4 -9.66 33.35 38.76
CA GLY A 4 -10.09 31.98 38.52
C GLY A 4 -9.33 31.35 37.35
N SER A 5 -8.64 30.25 37.61
CA SER A 5 -8.08 29.35 36.62
C SER A 5 -9.21 28.61 35.89
N PHE A 6 -9.41 28.90 34.61
CA PHE A 6 -10.32 28.16 33.73
C PHE A 6 -9.55 26.97 33.16
N GLU A 7 -9.58 25.84 33.87
CA GLU A 7 -9.10 24.56 33.33
C GLU A 7 -10.07 24.09 32.24
N ARG A 8 -9.62 24.11 30.98
CA ARG A 8 -10.31 23.40 29.91
C ARG A 8 -10.03 21.91 30.08
N GLU A 9 -11.03 21.15 30.52
CA GLU A 9 -10.97 19.69 30.49
C GLU A 9 -10.66 19.21 29.08
N LYS A 10 -9.56 18.46 28.93
CA LYS A 10 -9.23 17.78 27.67
C LYS A 10 -10.26 16.68 27.43
N PRO A 11 -10.84 16.55 26.23
CA PRO A 11 -11.77 15.48 25.94
C PRO A 11 -11.06 14.12 26.10
N LYS A 12 -11.62 13.25 26.96
CA LYS A 12 -11.19 11.85 27.07
C LYS A 12 -11.52 11.15 25.76
N MET A 13 -10.49 10.87 24.95
CA MET A 13 -10.64 9.96 23.81
C MET A 13 -10.82 8.55 24.33
N VAL A 14 -12.08 8.10 24.38
CA VAL A 14 -12.41 6.70 24.59
C VAL A 14 -12.01 5.94 23.32
N HIS A 15 -10.88 5.24 23.38
CA HIS A 15 -10.54 4.25 22.35
C HIS A 15 -11.55 3.12 22.45
N LYS A 16 -12.57 3.17 21.60
CA LYS A 16 -13.40 2.00 21.32
C LYS A 16 -12.48 1.02 20.61
N ARG A 17 -12.15 -0.09 21.27
CA ARG A 17 -11.42 -1.22 20.67
C ARG A 17 -12.20 -1.62 19.42
N GLN A 18 -11.71 -1.23 18.24
CA GLN A 18 -12.16 -1.87 17.01
C GLN A 18 -11.46 -3.22 17.00
N GLU A 19 -12.17 -4.25 17.46
CA GLU A 19 -11.90 -5.61 17.03
C GLU A 19 -12.36 -5.71 15.58
N GLY A 20 -11.60 -5.05 14.71
CA GLY A 20 -11.75 -5.06 13.26
C GLY A 20 -10.85 -6.13 12.67
N GLY A 21 -10.97 -7.37 13.17
CA GLY A 21 -10.60 -8.51 12.37
C GLY A 21 -11.58 -8.58 11.19
N TRP A 22 -11.07 -8.63 9.97
CA TRP A 22 -11.82 -9.31 8.92
C TRP A 22 -11.86 -10.78 9.33
N GLY A 23 -12.83 -11.17 10.17
CA GLY A 23 -13.56 -12.36 9.80
C GLY A 23 -14.11 -12.06 8.41
N GLU A 24 -13.90 -12.96 7.45
CA GLU A 24 -14.64 -12.93 6.18
C GLU A 24 -16.09 -12.58 6.51
N LYS A 25 -16.47 -11.33 6.24
CA LYS A 25 -17.81 -10.87 6.54
C LYS A 25 -18.70 -11.57 5.55
N GLU A 26 -19.41 -12.57 6.08
CA GLU A 26 -20.62 -13.23 5.58
C GLU A 26 -20.83 -13.17 4.07
N THR A 27 -20.75 -14.35 3.44
CA THR A 27 -21.36 -14.75 2.18
C THR A 27 -22.19 -13.67 1.50
N VAL A 28 -21.52 -12.74 0.84
CA VAL A 28 -22.13 -11.97 -0.25
C VAL A 28 -22.56 -13.03 -1.25
N GLY A 29 -23.85 -13.07 -1.57
CA GLY A 29 -24.42 -14.05 -2.50
C GLY A 29 -23.47 -14.26 -3.67
N VAL A 30 -23.01 -15.50 -3.85
CA VAL A 30 -22.07 -15.86 -4.91
C VAL A 30 -22.84 -15.83 -6.22
N GLU A 31 -23.08 -14.64 -6.73
CA GLU A 31 -23.36 -14.48 -8.14
C GLU A 31 -22.06 -14.86 -8.86
N ASN A 32 -22.11 -15.94 -9.63
CA ASN A 32 -21.04 -16.28 -10.57
C ASN A 32 -20.96 -15.17 -11.62
N LYS A 33 -20.25 -14.10 -11.28
CA LYS A 33 -19.94 -13.03 -12.22
C LYS A 33 -18.83 -13.54 -13.10
N THR A 34 -19.15 -13.80 -14.37
CA THR A 34 -18.15 -14.07 -15.38
C THR A 34 -17.31 -12.82 -15.55
N LEU A 35 -16.06 -12.89 -15.10
CA LEU A 35 -15.06 -11.88 -15.43
C LEU A 35 -14.87 -11.93 -16.95
N LEU A 36 -15.14 -10.82 -17.64
CA LEU A 36 -14.85 -10.73 -19.06
C LEU A 36 -13.33 -10.77 -19.22
N PRO A 37 -12.78 -11.67 -20.06
CA PRO A 37 -11.35 -11.67 -20.31
C PRO A 37 -10.98 -10.32 -20.95
N SER A 38 -9.87 -9.73 -20.52
CA SER A 38 -9.13 -8.82 -21.40
C SER A 38 -8.94 -9.56 -22.72
N GLY A 39 -9.34 -8.97 -23.85
CA GLY A 39 -9.34 -9.64 -25.16
C GLY A 39 -7.99 -10.20 -25.58
N THR A 40 -6.91 -9.79 -24.91
CA THR A 40 -5.52 -10.19 -25.14
C THR A 40 -4.80 -10.67 -23.87
N GLY A 41 -5.49 -10.75 -22.72
CA GLY A 41 -4.92 -11.07 -21.42
C GLY A 41 -4.18 -9.88 -20.78
N LEU A 42 -4.29 -9.72 -19.45
CA LEU A 42 -3.55 -8.71 -18.70
C LEU A 42 -2.23 -9.29 -18.17
N VAL A 43 -1.16 -8.51 -18.29
CA VAL A 43 0.18 -8.87 -17.84
C VAL A 43 0.62 -7.90 -16.74
N ASN A 44 1.05 -8.43 -15.60
CA ASN A 44 1.64 -7.65 -14.52
C ASN A 44 3.11 -7.35 -14.86
N GLN A 45 3.44 -6.08 -15.07
CA GLN A 45 4.77 -5.65 -15.51
C GLN A 45 5.75 -5.46 -14.34
N THR A 46 5.26 -5.35 -13.11
CA THR A 46 6.07 -4.92 -11.95
C THR A 46 6.28 -6.03 -10.91
N GLY A 47 5.66 -7.19 -11.13
CA GLY A 47 5.70 -8.34 -10.25
C GLY A 47 5.00 -8.08 -8.91
N THR A 48 5.47 -8.74 -7.85
CA THR A 48 4.82 -8.77 -6.52
C THR A 48 5.74 -8.35 -5.38
N GLY A 49 6.87 -7.71 -5.69
CA GLY A 49 7.77 -7.22 -4.64
C GLY A 49 7.13 -6.10 -3.81
N LEU A 50 7.74 -5.80 -2.68
CA LEU A 50 7.26 -4.83 -1.70
C LEU A 50 6.94 -3.46 -2.32
N THR A 51 5.73 -2.95 -2.12
CA THR A 51 5.31 -1.61 -2.54
C THR A 51 4.77 -0.76 -1.40
N ASN A 52 4.48 -1.35 -0.24
CA ASN A 52 4.15 -0.63 1.00
C ASN A 52 5.02 -1.16 2.14
N TYR A 53 5.54 -0.27 2.98
CA TYR A 53 6.28 -0.67 4.19
C TYR A 53 6.02 0.28 5.36
N THR A 54 4.94 0.02 6.08
CA THR A 54 4.54 0.71 7.30
C THR A 54 4.80 -0.13 8.56
N ARG A 55 5.49 -1.28 8.45
CA ARG A 55 5.77 -2.19 9.57
C ARG A 55 6.80 -1.59 10.52
N PHE A 56 6.48 -1.48 11.81
CA PHE A 56 7.37 -1.00 12.87
C PHE A 56 7.13 -1.71 14.21
N LYS A 57 8.05 -1.55 15.18
CA LYS A 57 7.85 -1.97 16.57
C LYS A 57 7.42 -0.79 17.43
N ASP A 58 6.35 -0.94 18.21
CA ASP A 58 5.91 0.09 19.15
C ASP A 58 6.74 0.09 20.44
N ALA A 59 6.38 0.93 21.41
CA ALA A 59 7.11 1.10 22.68
C ALA A 59 7.15 -0.17 23.53
N ASP A 60 6.18 -1.07 23.34
CA ASP A 60 6.09 -2.35 24.05
C ASP A 60 6.85 -3.45 23.30
N GLY A 61 7.42 -3.14 22.12
CA GLY A 61 8.16 -4.07 21.27
C GLY A 61 7.28 -4.88 20.33
N GLU A 62 5.97 -4.62 20.29
CA GLU A 62 5.00 -5.32 19.47
C GLU A 62 5.06 -4.82 18.02
N GLU A 63 4.94 -5.75 17.07
CA GLU A 63 4.91 -5.40 15.65
C GLU A 63 3.55 -4.79 15.27
N ARG A 64 3.59 -3.62 14.64
CA ARG A 64 2.45 -2.87 14.15
C ARG A 64 2.63 -2.54 12.67
N GLY A 65 1.54 -2.14 12.01
CA GLY A 65 1.55 -1.72 10.61
C GLY A 65 1.53 -2.87 9.61
N PHE A 66 1.92 -2.61 8.37
CA PHE A 66 1.84 -3.55 7.26
C PHE A 66 3.06 -3.47 6.34
N ALA A 67 3.41 -4.58 5.71
CA ALA A 67 4.40 -4.60 4.65
C ALA A 67 3.97 -5.62 3.59
N GLY A 68 3.82 -5.17 2.35
CA GLY A 68 3.37 -6.04 1.26
C GLY A 68 3.34 -5.35 -0.10
N CYS A 69 2.86 -6.08 -1.11
CA CYS A 69 2.65 -5.59 -2.46
C CYS A 69 1.18 -5.26 -2.67
N LEU A 70 0.89 -3.98 -2.86
CA LEU A 70 -0.47 -3.45 -3.07
C LEU A 70 -0.60 -2.71 -4.41
N ASP A 71 0.52 -2.38 -5.04
CA ASP A 71 0.56 -1.58 -6.26
C ASP A 71 1.04 -2.42 -7.43
N TYR A 72 0.43 -2.21 -8.59
CA TYR A 72 0.74 -2.95 -9.80
C TYR A 72 0.59 -2.05 -11.03
N ILE A 73 1.44 -2.27 -12.03
CA ILE A 73 1.22 -1.77 -13.39
C ILE A 73 0.83 -2.96 -14.25
N TRP A 74 -0.42 -2.96 -14.71
CA TRP A 74 -0.95 -3.96 -15.63
C TRP A 74 -1.09 -3.37 -17.02
N THR A 75 -0.71 -4.13 -18.04
CA THR A 75 -0.97 -3.81 -19.44
C THR A 75 -1.67 -4.99 -20.11
N ASP A 76 -2.16 -4.78 -21.32
CA ASP A 76 -2.42 -5.93 -22.19
C ASP A 76 -1.11 -6.59 -22.67
N SER A 77 -1.23 -7.73 -23.35
CA SER A 77 -0.08 -8.51 -23.84
C SER A 77 0.63 -7.94 -25.07
N THR A 78 0.11 -6.86 -25.68
CA THR A 78 0.77 -6.19 -26.82
C THR A 78 1.87 -5.23 -26.36
N VAL A 79 1.83 -4.79 -25.10
CA VAL A 79 2.84 -3.92 -24.49
C VAL A 79 3.95 -4.76 -23.86
N LYS A 80 5.20 -4.45 -24.19
CA LYS A 80 6.38 -5.14 -23.67
C LYS A 80 7.09 -4.30 -22.62
N LEU A 81 7.51 -4.91 -21.52
CA LEU A 81 8.38 -4.25 -20.54
C LEU A 81 9.81 -4.21 -21.08
N HIS A 82 10.33 -2.99 -21.27
CA HIS A 82 11.73 -2.77 -21.66
C HIS A 82 12.65 -2.83 -20.45
N ARG A 83 12.35 -2.03 -19.41
CA ARG A 83 13.08 -2.07 -18.14
C ARG A 83 12.25 -1.54 -16.97
N MET A 84 12.68 -1.85 -15.76
CA MET A 84 12.10 -1.34 -14.52
C MET A 84 13.18 -0.69 -13.66
N ALA A 85 12.88 0.46 -13.06
CA ALA A 85 13.78 1.04 -12.06
C ALA A 85 13.82 0.12 -10.83
N PRO A 86 15.00 -0.08 -10.21
CA PRO A 86 15.09 -0.89 -9.01
C PRO A 86 14.31 -0.24 -7.86
N ARG A 87 13.65 -1.07 -7.07
CA ARG A 87 13.04 -0.63 -5.81
C ARG A 87 14.12 -0.29 -4.78
N PRO A 88 13.87 0.64 -3.84
CA PRO A 88 14.73 0.84 -2.69
C PRO A 88 14.94 -0.48 -1.93
N SER A 89 16.15 -0.67 -1.38
CA SER A 89 16.46 -1.83 -0.54
C SER A 89 15.67 -1.79 0.77
N LEU A 90 15.51 -2.95 1.41
CA LEU A 90 14.87 -3.03 2.73
C LEU A 90 15.62 -2.17 3.78
N GLU A 91 16.94 -2.05 3.66
CA GLU A 91 17.75 -1.18 4.52
C GLU A 91 17.32 0.28 4.40
N LEU A 92 17.07 0.79 3.18
CA LEU A 92 16.60 2.16 2.99
C LEU A 92 15.17 2.37 3.52
N LEU A 93 14.30 1.37 3.33
CA LEU A 93 12.91 1.43 3.81
C LEU A 93 12.82 1.40 5.35
N THR A 94 13.74 0.69 6.00
CA THR A 94 13.78 0.54 7.47
C THR A 94 14.71 1.54 8.16
N LYS A 95 15.46 2.35 7.41
CA LYS A 95 16.44 3.31 7.94
C LYS A 95 15.89 4.23 9.05
N TYR A 96 14.60 4.58 8.98
CA TYR A 96 13.90 5.40 9.98
C TYR A 96 12.72 4.65 10.62
N GLY A 97 12.79 3.31 10.65
CA GLY A 97 11.74 2.42 11.15
C GLY A 97 10.84 1.91 10.04
N ALA A 98 10.14 2.81 9.35
CA ALA A 98 9.24 2.51 8.24
C ALA A 98 9.13 3.71 7.28
N ILE A 99 8.30 3.60 6.24
CA ILE A 99 7.88 4.73 5.41
C ILE A 99 6.42 5.11 5.72
N PRO A 100 6.03 6.40 5.64
CA PRO A 100 6.83 7.55 5.24
C PRO A 100 7.93 7.91 6.26
N SER A 101 8.96 8.61 5.79
CA SER A 101 10.09 9.05 6.59
C SER A 101 10.73 10.31 6.00
N LYS A 102 11.82 10.79 6.61
CA LYS A 102 12.57 11.97 6.13
C LYS A 102 13.14 11.81 4.71
N ILE A 103 13.25 10.59 4.20
CA ILE A 103 13.75 10.27 2.86
C ILE A 103 12.68 9.67 1.94
N ALA A 104 11.47 9.45 2.45
CA ALA A 104 10.37 8.82 1.72
C ALA A 104 9.05 9.54 2.06
N PRO A 105 8.51 10.37 1.16
CA PRO A 105 7.35 11.22 1.47
C PRO A 105 5.99 10.48 1.47
N SER A 106 5.96 9.19 1.11
CA SER A 106 4.77 8.34 1.09
C SER A 106 5.08 7.01 1.79
N ASP A 107 4.04 6.32 2.27
CA ASP A 107 4.05 4.93 2.72
C ASP A 107 4.14 3.90 1.58
N HIS A 108 4.04 4.35 0.32
CA HIS A 108 4.20 3.51 -0.86
C HIS A 108 5.54 3.77 -1.59
N VAL A 109 6.13 2.71 -2.11
CA VAL A 109 7.29 2.72 -3.00
C VAL A 109 6.80 2.91 -4.44
N PRO A 110 7.32 3.91 -5.18
CA PRO A 110 6.91 4.13 -6.55
C PRO A 110 7.33 2.97 -7.46
N LEU A 111 6.43 2.57 -8.36
CA LEU A 111 6.72 1.68 -9.46
C LEU A 111 7.03 2.52 -10.71
N ILE A 112 8.20 2.29 -11.31
CA ILE A 112 8.67 3.04 -12.48
C ILE A 112 9.20 2.03 -13.49
N CYS A 113 8.63 2.04 -14.69
CA CYS A 113 9.04 1.17 -15.79
C CYS A 113 9.00 1.91 -17.14
N GLU A 114 9.84 1.45 -18.06
CA GLU A 114 9.79 1.81 -19.47
C GLU A 114 9.05 0.69 -20.22
N LEU A 115 8.07 1.08 -21.04
CA LEU A 115 7.22 0.18 -21.80
C LEU A 115 7.38 0.46 -23.30
N ASP A 116 7.45 -0.60 -24.09
CA ASP A 116 7.45 -0.56 -25.54
C ASP A 116 6.05 -0.89 -26.07
N PHE A 117 5.51 0.01 -26.89
CA PHE A 117 4.26 -0.18 -27.60
C PHE A 117 4.58 -0.63 -29.02
N GLU A 118 3.91 -1.69 -29.50
CA GLU A 118 4.01 -2.06 -30.90
C GLU A 118 3.50 -0.90 -31.76
N LYS A 119 4.31 -0.45 -32.72
CA LYS A 119 3.85 0.52 -33.71
C LYS A 119 2.88 -0.21 -34.63
N GLU A 120 1.67 0.30 -34.77
CA GLU A 120 0.80 -0.13 -35.85
C GLU A 120 1.56 0.04 -37.18
N SER A 121 1.71 -1.06 -37.91
CA SER A 121 2.23 -1.03 -39.26
C SER A 121 1.07 -0.59 -40.16
N HIS A 122 1.06 0.67 -40.57
CA HIS A 122 0.14 1.17 -41.60
C HIS A 122 0.54 0.68 -42.99
#